data_AF-X1QLR4-F1
#
_entry.id   AF-X1QLR4-F1
#
_cell.length_a   1.000
_cell.length_b   1.000
_cell.length_c   1.000
_cell.angle_alpha   90.00
_cell.angle_beta   90.00
_cell.angle_gamma   90.00
#
_symmetry.space_group_name_H-M   'P 1'
#
loop_
_entity.id
_entity.type
_entity.pdbx_description
1 polymer ?
#
loop_
_entity_poly.entity_id
_entity_poly.type
_entity_poly.pdbx_seq_one_letter_code
_entity_poly.pdbx_strand_id
1 'polypeptide(L)'
;TTKAPTEKETDKLLQFSVNQLTKILGNYIYGKDEETIEEVVGNLLKTKKLKVAVAESCTGGMLSEMITRIPGSSEYFQGGVISYSAQVKEIATFFDYHPLLRYNLGQY
;
A
#
# COMPACT_ATOMS: atom_id res chain seq x y z
N THR A 1 5.00 14.54 -20.96
CA THR A 1 6.31 14.90 -21.55
C THR A 1 6.17 16.25 -22.21
N THR A 2 7.18 17.12 -22.12
CA THR A 2 7.15 18.48 -22.70
C THR A 2 8.42 18.69 -23.53
N LYS A 3 8.32 19.42 -24.65
CA LYS A 3 9.48 19.80 -25.47
C LYS A 3 9.58 21.33 -25.49
N ALA A 4 10.76 21.88 -25.19
CA ALA A 4 11.08 23.30 -25.34
C ALA A 4 12.51 23.48 -25.88
N PRO A 5 12.88 24.69 -26.37
CA PRO A 5 14.18 24.95 -26.97
C PRO A 5 15.36 24.77 -26.00
N THR A 6 15.13 24.96 -24.70
CA THR A 6 16.14 24.81 -23.65
C THR A 6 15.64 23.89 -22.53
N GLU A 7 16.57 23.21 -21.86
CA GLU A 7 16.29 22.37 -20.68
C GLU A 7 15.60 23.19 -19.58
N LYS A 8 16.09 24.41 -19.35
CA LYS A 8 15.56 25.33 -18.33
C LYS A 8 14.12 25.78 -18.60
N GLU A 9 13.74 25.97 -19.87
CA GLU A 9 12.35 26.27 -20.25
C GLU A 9 11.47 25.02 -20.18
N THR A 10 12.03 23.85 -20.53
CA THR A 10 11.34 22.56 -20.41
C THR A 10 10.97 22.28 -18.96
N ASP A 11 11.91 22.47 -18.04
CA ASP A 11 11.68 22.29 -16.61
C ASP A 11 10.64 23.25 -16.06
N LYS A 12 10.66 24.53 -16.47
CA LYS A 12 9.65 25.50 -16.04
C LYS A 12 8.24 25.09 -16.46
N LEU A 13 8.08 24.66 -17.71
CA LEU A 13 6.76 24.23 -18.23
C LEU A 13 6.29 22.93 -17.57
N LEU A 14 7.23 22.01 -17.33
CA LEU A 14 6.96 20.77 -16.60
C LEU A 14 6.50 21.06 -15.17
N GLN A 15 7.27 21.86 -14.43
CA GLN A 15 6.96 22.22 -13.04
C GLN A 15 5.65 23.01 -12.92
N PHE A 16 5.33 23.86 -13.90
CA PHE A 16 4.03 24.52 -13.95
C PHE A 16 2.89 23.50 -14.00
N SER A 17 2.98 22.51 -14.88
CA SER A 17 1.95 21.47 -15.05
C SER A 17 1.86 20.57 -13.81
N VAL A 18 3.01 20.16 -13.25
CA VAL A 18 3.08 19.39 -12.00
C VAL A 18 2.36 20.15 -10.89
N ASN A 19 2.64 21.44 -10.71
CA ASN A 19 2.00 22.25 -9.66
C ASN A 19 0.47 22.34 -9.84
N GLN A 20 -0.04 22.42 -11.07
CA GLN A 20 -1.49 22.41 -11.29
C GLN A 20 -2.09 21.06 -10.91
N LEU A 21 -1.46 19.95 -11.34
CA LEU A 21 -1.92 18.60 -11.01
C LEU A 21 -1.84 18.33 -9.51
N THR A 22 -0.79 18.81 -8.83
CA THR A 22 -0.66 18.68 -7.36
C THR A 22 -1.79 19.38 -6.63
N LYS A 23 -2.24 20.54 -7.10
CA LYS A 23 -3.40 21.23 -6.48
C LYS A 23 -4.71 20.44 -6.64
N ILE A 24 -4.87 19.75 -7.77
CA ILE A 24 -6.09 18.98 -8.07
C ILE A 24 -6.07 17.65 -7.31
N LEU A 25 -4.96 16.93 -7.37
CA LEU A 25 -4.83 15.57 -6.84
C LEU A 25 -4.55 15.57 -5.34
N GLY A 26 -3.89 16.59 -4.79
CA GLY A 26 -3.65 16.75 -3.35
C GLY A 26 -3.20 15.47 -2.67
N ASN A 27 -4.04 14.95 -1.78
CA ASN A 27 -3.77 13.78 -0.95
C ASN A 27 -3.75 12.43 -1.70
N TYR A 28 -4.11 12.40 -2.98
CA TYR A 28 -3.99 11.19 -3.81
C TYR A 28 -2.57 10.97 -4.34
N ILE A 29 -1.68 11.97 -4.20
CA ILE A 29 -0.26 11.83 -4.59
C ILE A 29 0.49 11.17 -3.43
N TYR A 30 0.96 9.94 -3.65
CA TYR A 30 1.76 9.21 -2.67
C TYR A 30 3.26 9.20 -2.99
N GLY A 31 3.66 9.38 -4.25
CA GLY A 31 5.05 9.33 -4.68
C GLY A 31 5.33 10.25 -5.86
N LYS A 32 6.61 10.51 -6.11
CA LYS A 32 7.11 11.25 -7.27
C LYS A 32 8.11 10.41 -8.05
N ASP A 33 8.30 10.76 -9.31
CA ASP A 33 9.23 10.08 -10.22
C ASP A 33 8.91 8.58 -10.33
N GLU A 34 9.82 7.71 -9.89
CA GLU A 34 9.67 6.25 -9.94
C GLU A 34 9.24 5.63 -8.60
N GLU A 35 8.89 6.44 -7.59
CA GLU A 35 8.48 5.92 -6.29
C GLU A 35 7.22 5.06 -6.39
N THR A 36 7.36 3.81 -5.98
CA THR A 36 6.24 2.87 -5.86
C THR A 36 5.51 3.05 -4.52
N ILE A 37 4.24 2.66 -4.45
CA ILE A 37 3.45 2.80 -3.22
C ILE A 37 4.03 1.94 -2.08
N GLU A 38 4.60 0.79 -2.43
CA GLU A 38 5.24 -0.13 -1.51
C GLU A 38 6.50 0.47 -0.88
N GLU A 39 7.32 1.18 -1.67
CA GLU A 39 8.50 1.90 -1.16
C GLU A 39 8.09 3.04 -0.24
N VAL A 40 7.09 3.84 -0.64
CA VAL A 40 6.59 4.95 0.17
C VAL A 40 6.07 4.46 1.51
N VAL A 41 5.21 3.44 1.51
CA VAL A 41 4.64 2.85 2.75
C VAL A 41 5.73 2.22 3.60
N GLY A 42 6.64 1.45 3.00
CA GLY A 42 7.75 0.81 3.71
C GLY A 42 8.68 1.84 4.37
N ASN A 43 9.02 2.92 3.67
CA ASN A 43 9.81 4.01 4.23
C ASN A 43 9.09 4.71 5.38
N LEU A 44 7.79 4.98 5.25
CA LEU A 44 6.99 5.57 6.33
C LEU A 44 6.98 4.70 7.59
N LEU A 45 6.82 3.38 7.43
CA LEU A 45 6.85 2.42 8.56
C LEU A 45 8.23 2.41 9.24
N LYS A 46 9.32 2.34 8.46
CA LYS A 46 10.70 2.39 8.99
C LYS A 46 10.97 3.69 9.74
N THR A 47 10.67 4.85 9.15
CA THR A 47 10.91 6.16 9.78
C THR A 47 10.13 6.31 11.08
N LYS A 48 8.90 5.79 11.13
CA LYS A 48 8.07 5.82 12.34
C LYS A 48 8.38 4.68 13.32
N LYS A 49 9.30 3.77 12.99
CA LYS A 49 9.63 2.56 13.77
C LYS A 49 8.40 1.70 14.07
N LEU A 50 7.47 1.63 13.12
CA LEU A 50 6.26 0.83 13.22
C LEU A 50 6.46 -0.53 12.56
N LYS A 51 5.75 -1.51 13.09
CA LYS A 51 5.68 -2.86 12.56
C LYS A 51 4.26 -3.15 12.09
N VAL A 52 4.12 -3.92 11.02
CA VAL A 52 2.83 -4.31 10.44
C VAL A 52 2.77 -5.81 10.19
N ALA A 53 1.60 -6.39 10.40
CA ALA A 53 1.25 -7.74 9.98
C ALA A 53 -0.10 -7.68 9.24
N VAL A 54 -0.38 -8.64 8.36
CA VAL A 54 -1.61 -8.63 7.56
C VAL A 54 -2.38 -9.94 7.67
N ALA A 55 -3.70 -9.86 7.56
CA ALA A 55 -4.56 -11.03 7.32
C ALA A 55 -5.30 -10.80 6.01
N GLU A 56 -5.10 -11.70 5.04
CA GLU A 56 -5.59 -11.58 3.68
C GLU A 56 -6.68 -12.61 3.40
N SER A 57 -7.72 -12.22 2.66
CA SER A 57 -8.73 -13.14 2.12
C SER A 57 -8.71 -13.05 0.61
N CYS A 58 -9.48 -12.14 0.01
CA CYS A 58 -9.65 -12.00 -1.44
C CYS A 58 -8.36 -11.66 -2.19
N THR A 59 -7.39 -11.03 -1.53
CA THR A 59 -6.08 -10.71 -2.12
C THR A 59 -5.15 -11.91 -2.21
N GLY A 60 -5.42 -13.00 -1.47
CA GLY A 60 -4.70 -14.27 -1.62
C GLY A 60 -3.19 -14.22 -1.37
N GLY A 61 -2.67 -13.19 -0.72
CA GLY A 61 -1.23 -12.99 -0.50
C GLY A 61 -0.61 -11.85 -1.29
N MET A 62 -1.34 -11.22 -2.23
CA MET A 62 -0.81 -10.12 -3.05
C MET A 62 -0.32 -8.93 -2.22
N LEU A 63 -0.96 -8.63 -1.08
CA LEU A 63 -0.48 -7.52 -0.24
C LEU A 63 0.84 -7.89 0.47
N SER A 64 0.94 -9.12 0.99
CA SER A 64 2.17 -9.64 1.56
C SER A 64 3.30 -9.66 0.53
N GLU A 65 3.00 -10.07 -0.71
CA GLU A 65 3.94 -10.05 -1.83
C GLU A 65 4.44 -8.62 -2.13
N MET A 66 3.52 -7.67 -2.30
CA MET A 66 3.85 -6.26 -2.53
C MET A 66 4.79 -5.71 -1.45
N ILE A 67 4.49 -5.97 -0.17
CA ILE A 67 5.33 -5.53 0.95
C ILE A 67 6.71 -6.21 0.90
N THR A 68 6.75 -7.52 0.69
CA THR A 68 8.00 -8.30 0.74
C THR A 68 8.91 -8.08 -0.47
N ARG A 69 8.36 -7.58 -1.58
CA ARG A 69 9.11 -7.19 -2.79
C ARG A 69 10.11 -6.07 -2.53
N ILE A 70 9.92 -5.27 -1.49
CA ILE A 70 10.85 -4.20 -1.10
C ILE A 70 11.98 -4.77 -0.24
N PRO A 71 13.26 -4.63 -0.67
CA PRO A 71 14.40 -5.04 0.13
C PRO A 71 14.42 -4.38 1.52
N GLY A 72 14.73 -5.17 2.56
CA GLY A 72 14.70 -4.71 3.95
C GLY A 72 13.29 -4.69 4.57
N SER A 73 12.27 -5.22 3.89
CA SER A 73 10.90 -5.32 4.42
C SER A 73 10.79 -6.08 5.74
N SER A 74 11.73 -6.98 6.05
CA SER A 74 11.79 -7.68 7.34
C SER A 74 11.96 -6.76 8.56
N GLU A 75 12.43 -5.53 8.37
CA GLU A 75 12.56 -4.54 9.45
C GLU A 75 11.20 -4.07 9.98
N TYR A 76 10.16 -4.05 9.12
CA TYR A 76 8.84 -3.51 9.44
C TYR A 76 7.69 -4.48 9.20
N PHE A 77 7.86 -5.52 8.38
CA PHE A 77 6.83 -6.52 8.13
C PHE A 77 7.03 -7.75 9.02
N GLN A 78 6.05 -8.07 9.85
CA GLN A 78 6.09 -9.22 10.76
C GLN A 78 5.56 -10.51 10.11
N GLY A 79 4.96 -10.41 8.92
CA GLY A 79 4.37 -11.53 8.21
C GLY A 79 2.86 -11.37 8.02
N GLY A 80 2.26 -12.39 7.40
CA GLY A 80 0.83 -12.38 7.13
C GLY A 80 0.22 -13.77 7.11
N VAL A 81 -1.11 -13.80 7.18
CA VAL A 81 -1.94 -15.01 7.13
C VAL A 81 -2.91 -14.90 5.97
N ILE A 82 -2.98 -15.92 5.13
CA ILE A 82 -4.02 -16.04 4.11
C ILE A 82 -5.19 -16.83 4.72
N SER A 83 -6.26 -16.12 5.07
CA SER A 83 -7.46 -16.61 5.76
C SER A 83 -8.69 -16.61 4.84
N TYR A 84 -8.64 -17.35 3.73
CA TYR A 84 -9.69 -17.32 2.71
C TYR A 84 -11.04 -17.88 3.24
N SER A 85 -11.02 -19.03 3.90
CA SER A 85 -12.23 -19.67 4.45
C SER A 85 -12.62 -19.13 5.82
N ALA A 86 -13.88 -19.33 6.22
CA ALA A 86 -14.35 -18.98 7.55
C ALA A 86 -13.56 -19.72 8.65
N GLN A 87 -13.27 -21.01 8.45
CA GLN A 87 -12.52 -21.85 9.38
C GLN A 87 -11.10 -21.30 9.63
N VAL A 88 -10.39 -20.88 8.56
CA VAL A 88 -9.03 -20.33 8.72
C VAL A 88 -9.06 -18.97 9.42
N LYS A 89 -10.11 -18.15 9.22
CA LYS A 89 -10.26 -16.90 9.99
C LYS A 89 -10.39 -17.19 11.49
N GLU A 90 -11.18 -18.19 11.89
CA GLU A 90 -11.35 -18.49 13.33
C GLU A 90 -10.04 -18.93 13.98
N ILE A 91 -9.23 -19.71 13.26
CA ILE A 91 -8.01 -20.31 13.82
C ILE A 91 -6.83 -19.33 13.78
N ALA A 92 -6.69 -18.58 12.70
CA ALA A 92 -5.45 -17.89 12.37
C ALA A 92 -5.51 -16.37 12.56
N THR A 93 -6.70 -15.82 12.81
CA THR A 93 -6.85 -14.40 13.18
C THR A 93 -7.41 -14.34 14.60
N PHE A 94 -6.80 -13.53 15.48
CA PHE A 94 -7.12 -13.39 16.92
C PHE A 94 -8.52 -12.79 17.20
N PHE A 95 -9.54 -13.17 16.43
CA PHE A 95 -10.92 -12.82 16.74
C PHE A 95 -11.47 -13.87 17.69
N ASP A 96 -11.66 -13.49 18.96
CA ASP A 96 -12.66 -14.14 19.79
C ASP A 96 -13.99 -14.06 19.02
N TYR A 97 -14.50 -15.23 18.65
CA TYR A 97 -15.55 -15.37 17.65
C TYR A 97 -16.89 -14.80 18.17
N HIS A 98 -17.13 -13.50 17.96
CA HIS A 98 -18.42 -12.91 18.31
C HIS A 98 -19.45 -13.29 17.23
N PRO A 99 -20.57 -13.97 17.59
CA PRO A 99 -21.51 -14.56 16.63
C PRO A 99 -22.20 -13.57 15.67
N LEU A 100 -22.06 -12.26 15.89
CA LEU A 100 -22.59 -11.21 15.00
C LEU A 100 -21.82 -11.06 13.68
N LEU A 101 -20.59 -11.58 13.55
CA LEU A 101 -19.85 -11.58 12.28
C LEU A 101 -20.36 -12.62 11.27
N ARG A 102 -21.28 -13.51 11.66
CA ARG A 102 -21.90 -14.49 10.77
C ARG A 102 -22.76 -13.88 9.66
N TYR A 103 -23.20 -12.63 9.79
CA TYR A 103 -24.16 -12.03 8.85
C TYR A 103 -23.56 -11.44 7.56
N ASN A 104 -22.23 -11.31 7.45
CA ASN A 104 -21.58 -10.71 6.27
C ASN A 104 -20.60 -11.63 5.51
N LEU A 105 -20.36 -12.85 6.00
CA LEU A 105 -19.62 -13.85 5.24
C LEU A 105 -20.64 -14.73 4.53
N GLY A 106 -20.99 -14.31 3.32
CA GLY A 106 -22.03 -14.91 2.49
C GLY A 106 -21.95 -16.44 2.44
N GLN A 107 -23.10 -17.06 2.68
CA GLN A 107 -23.40 -18.43 2.32
C GLN A 107 -23.41 -18.52 0.79
N TYR A 108 -22.31 -18.95 0.20
CA TYR A 108 -22.25 -19.55 -1.12
C TYR A 108 -21.40 -20.81 -1.04
#